data_AF-A0A7M3YE33-F1
#
_entry.id   AF-A0A7M3YE33-F1
#
_cell.length_a   1.000
_cell.length_b   1.000
_cell.length_c   1.000
_cell.angle_alpha   90.00
_cell.angle_beta   90.00
_cell.angle_gamma   90.00
#
_symmetry.space_group_name_H-M   'P 1'
#
loop_
_entity.id
_entity.type
_entity.pdbx_description
1 polymer ?
#
loop_
_entity_poly.entity_id
_entity_poly.type
_entity_poly.pdbx_seq_one_letter_code
_entity_poly.pdbx_strand_id
1 'polypeptide(L)'
;MQGYWFGLLVPILVGIGCSFLSMGILVNSDGPVSEFDYIDYVFLTFLMAGHLVVWPSVAWLLTRSDPGEHSSRRKGAYMSLKLYVFWIVFIVFNSIIEALAGE
;
A
#
# COMPACT_ATOMS: atom_id res chain seq x y z
N MET A 1 -1.73 -24.53 -0.63
CA MET A 1 -0.71 -23.47 -0.87
C MET A 1 -1.30 -22.21 -1.50
N GLN A 2 -2.29 -22.30 -2.40
CA GLN A 2 -2.92 -21.13 -3.04
C GLN A 2 -3.46 -20.09 -2.04
N GLY A 3 -4.12 -20.52 -0.95
CA GLY A 3 -4.64 -19.62 0.07
C GLY A 3 -3.58 -18.72 0.71
N TYR A 4 -2.37 -19.25 0.95
CA TYR A 4 -1.25 -18.46 1.48
C TYR A 4 -0.84 -17.33 0.54
N TRP A 5 -0.63 -17.64 -0.74
CA TRP A 5 -0.25 -16.65 -1.74
C TRP A 5 -1.35 -15.61 -1.95
N PHE A 6 -2.62 -16.01 -1.90
CA PHE A 6 -3.74 -15.09 -1.92
C PHE A 6 -3.69 -14.11 -0.75
N GLY A 7 -3.56 -14.62 0.49
CA GLY A 7 -3.47 -13.79 1.69
C GLY A 7 -2.24 -12.89 1.71
N LEU A 8 -1.14 -13.33 1.09
CA LEU A 8 0.09 -12.57 1.00
C LEU A 8 0.02 -11.47 -0.07
N LEU A 9 -0.29 -11.83 -1.32
CA LEU A 9 -0.12 -10.98 -2.49
C LEU A 9 -1.27 -10.01 -2.71
N VAL A 10 -2.51 -10.40 -2.40
CA VAL A 10 -3.68 -9.53 -2.64
C VAL A 10 -3.56 -8.19 -1.92
N PRO A 11 -3.22 -8.12 -0.62
CA PRO A 11 -3.04 -6.83 0.05
C PRO A 11 -1.93 -5.97 -0.56
N ILE A 12 -0.83 -6.61 -0.99
CA ILE A 12 0.33 -5.94 -1.60
C ILE A 12 -0.08 -5.34 -2.94
N LEU A 13 -0.67 -6.15 -3.82
CA LEU A 13 -1.08 -5.73 -5.16
C LEU A 13 -2.17 -4.67 -5.10
N VAL A 14 -3.13 -4.77 -4.18
CA VAL A 14 -4.18 -3.77 -4.04
C VAL A 14 -3.60 -2.46 -3.50
N GLY A 15 -2.77 -2.51 -2.47
CA GLY A 15 -2.19 -1.29 -1.88
C GLY A 15 -1.17 -0.60 -2.78
N ILE A 16 -0.11 -1.31 -3.18
CA ILE A 16 0.90 -0.79 -4.11
C ILE A 16 0.27 -0.43 -5.45
N GLY A 17 -0.58 -1.31 -6.01
CA GLY A 17 -1.22 -1.07 -7.30
C GLY A 17 -2.10 0.17 -7.30
N CYS A 18 -2.80 0.46 -6.20
CA CYS A 18 -3.56 1.69 -6.03
C CYS A 18 -2.66 2.93 -6.09
N SER A 19 -1.51 2.90 -5.42
CA SER A 19 -0.52 3.99 -5.48
C SER A 19 0.05 4.16 -6.89
N PHE A 20 0.48 3.09 -7.55
CA PHE A 20 1.05 3.16 -8.90
C PHE A 20 0.03 3.59 -9.96
N LEU A 21 -1.22 3.12 -9.86
CA LEU A 21 -2.29 3.54 -10.75
C LEU A 21 -2.55 5.04 -10.60
N SER A 22 -2.59 5.53 -9.36
CA SER A 22 -2.76 6.96 -9.07
C SER A 22 -1.60 7.78 -9.61
N MET A 23 -0.37 7.30 -9.45
CA MET A 23 0.82 7.92 -10.06
C MET A 23 0.69 8.02 -11.57
N GLY A 24 0.31 6.93 -12.25
CA GLY A 24 0.17 6.91 -13.69
C GLY A 24 -0.86 7.92 -14.21
N ILE A 25 -1.93 8.16 -13.46
CA ILE A 25 -2.92 9.18 -13.80
C ILE A 25 -2.34 10.59 -13.58
N LEU A 26 -1.74 10.83 -12.42
CA LEU A 26 -1.20 12.16 -12.05
C LEU A 26 0.00 12.60 -12.89
N VAL A 27 0.80 11.67 -13.43
CA VAL A 27 1.92 11.99 -14.31
C VAL A 27 1.46 12.64 -15.63
N ASN A 28 0.18 12.47 -16.01
CA ASN A 28 -0.40 13.12 -17.19
C ASN A 28 -1.05 14.47 -16.86
N SER A 29 -1.04 14.91 -15.60
CA SER A 29 -1.57 16.21 -15.18
C SER A 29 -0.45 17.26 -15.29
N ASP A 30 -0.48 18.07 -16.35
CA ASP A 30 0.58 19.04 -16.70
C ASP A 30 0.55 20.37 -15.90
N GLY A 31 -0.14 20.41 -14.76
CA GLY A 31 -0.34 21.61 -13.95
C GLY A 31 0.39 21.57 -12.60
N PRO A 32 0.69 22.74 -11.98
CA PRO A 32 1.09 22.77 -10.58
C PRO A 32 -0.03 22.23 -9.68
N VAL A 33 0.32 21.66 -8.52
CA VAL A 33 -0.65 21.08 -7.57
C VAL A 33 -1.73 22.10 -7.15
N SER A 34 -1.43 23.40 -7.19
CA SER A 34 -2.40 24.47 -6.91
C SER A 34 -3.56 24.56 -7.91
N GLU A 35 -3.41 23.98 -9.10
CA GLU A 35 -4.40 23.96 -10.18
C GLU A 35 -5.09 22.60 -10.33
N PHE A 36 -4.84 21.67 -9.40
CA PHE A 36 -5.45 20.34 -9.42
C PHE A 36 -6.97 20.43 -9.27
N ASP A 37 -7.68 19.66 -10.09
CA ASP A 37 -9.11 19.46 -9.92
C ASP A 37 -9.36 18.52 -8.73
N TYR A 38 -10.61 18.48 -8.25
CA TYR A 38 -11.01 17.58 -7.16
C TYR A 38 -10.64 16.12 -7.41
N ILE A 39 -10.66 15.68 -8.67
CA ILE A 39 -10.30 14.32 -9.07
C ILE A 39 -8.79 14.06 -8.88
N ASP A 40 -7.94 15.03 -9.21
CA ASP A 40 -6.49 14.89 -9.00
C ASP A 40 -6.15 14.77 -7.52
N TYR A 41 -6.82 15.53 -6.64
CA TYR A 41 -6.65 15.39 -5.19
C TYR A 41 -7.05 14.00 -4.67
N VAL A 42 -8.06 13.37 -5.26
CA VAL A 42 -8.43 11.98 -4.94
C VAL A 42 -7.29 11.03 -5.32
N PHE A 43 -6.73 11.16 -6.52
CA PHE A 43 -5.59 10.35 -6.93
C PHE A 43 -4.34 10.65 -6.10
N LEU A 44 -4.08 11.90 -5.73
CA LEU A 44 -2.97 12.27 -4.86
C LEU A 44 -3.11 11.61 -3.47
N THR A 45 -4.33 11.57 -2.96
CA THR A 45 -4.64 10.86 -1.71
C THR A 45 -4.35 9.37 -1.86
N PHE A 46 -4.81 8.73 -2.94
CA PHE A 46 -4.58 7.30 -3.17
C PHE A 46 -3.13 6.95 -3.49
N LEU A 47 -2.37 7.89 -4.07
CA LEU A 47 -0.93 7.76 -4.28
C LEU A 47 -0.22 7.47 -2.95
N MET A 48 -0.54 8.23 -1.90
CA MET A 48 0.03 8.02 -0.56
C MET A 48 -0.71 6.92 0.21
N ALA A 49 -2.04 6.93 0.21
CA ALA A 49 -2.86 6.06 1.03
C ALA A 49 -2.87 4.60 0.55
N GLY A 50 -2.57 4.32 -0.73
CA GLY A 50 -2.56 2.96 -1.27
C GLY A 50 -1.63 2.03 -0.48
N HIS A 51 -0.33 2.32 -0.48
CA HIS A 51 0.62 1.52 0.28
C HIS A 51 0.59 1.76 1.79
N LEU A 52 0.16 2.94 2.27
CA LEU A 52 0.15 3.27 3.71
C LEU A 52 -1.08 2.75 4.46
N VAL A 53 -2.25 2.80 3.83
CA VAL A 53 -3.56 2.55 4.47
C VAL A 53 -4.26 1.36 3.83
N VAL A 54 -4.36 1.32 2.50
CA VAL A 54 -5.13 0.28 1.80
C VAL A 54 -4.46 -1.09 1.99
N TRP A 55 -3.14 -1.19 1.82
CA TRP A 55 -2.40 -2.44 2.04
C TRP A 55 -2.68 -3.06 3.44
N PRO A 56 -2.37 -2.40 4.56
CA PRO A 56 -2.58 -3.02 5.88
C PRO A 56 -4.05 -3.26 6.17
N SER A 57 -4.97 -2.43 5.64
CA SER A 57 -6.42 -2.63 5.79
C SER A 57 -6.90 -3.91 5.11
N VAL A 58 -6.49 -4.15 3.86
CA VAL A 58 -6.85 -5.37 3.13
C VAL A 58 -6.24 -6.60 3.81
N ALA A 59 -4.98 -6.53 4.24
CA ALA A 59 -4.34 -7.62 4.97
C ALA A 59 -5.06 -7.91 6.29
N TRP A 60 -5.40 -6.87 7.05
CA TRP A 60 -6.15 -6.99 8.30
C TRP A 60 -7.52 -7.65 8.11
N LEU A 61 -8.29 -7.25 7.10
CA LEU A 61 -9.58 -7.88 6.79
C LEU A 61 -9.43 -9.39 6.53
N LEU A 62 -8.38 -9.79 5.79
CA LEU A 62 -8.09 -11.19 5.53
C LEU A 62 -7.66 -11.95 6.80
N THR A 63 -7.08 -11.28 7.81
CA THR A 63 -6.79 -11.93 9.11
C THR A 63 -8.04 -12.21 9.94
N ARG A 64 -9.11 -11.42 9.76
CA ARG A 64 -10.39 -11.57 10.48
C ARG A 64 -11.37 -12.55 9.83
N SER A 65 -11.11 -12.96 8.60
CA SER A 65 -11.93 -13.95 7.91
C SER A 65 -11.95 -15.30 8.65
N ASP A 66 -13.11 -15.97 8.63
CA ASP A 66 -13.48 -17.07 9.52
C ASP A 66 -12.37 -18.13 9.68
N PRO A 67 -11.94 -18.46 10.92
CA PRO A 67 -10.86 -19.43 11.17
C PRO A 67 -11.15 -20.85 10.67
N GLY A 68 -12.43 -21.21 10.47
CA GLY A 68 -12.85 -22.56 10.10
C GLY A 68 -12.41 -23.01 8.70
N GLU A 69 -12.17 -22.10 7.76
CA GLU A 69 -12.07 -22.46 6.33
C GLU A 69 -10.68 -22.21 5.73
N HIS A 70 -9.86 -21.29 6.25
CA HIS A 70 -8.66 -20.82 5.52
C HIS A 70 -7.45 -20.44 6.39
N SER A 71 -6.97 -21.34 7.25
CA SER A 71 -5.74 -21.14 8.05
C SER A 71 -4.52 -20.71 7.20
N SER A 72 -4.39 -21.27 6.00
CA SER A 72 -3.34 -20.93 5.03
C SER A 72 -3.42 -19.46 4.57
N ARG A 73 -4.63 -18.95 4.30
CA ARG A 73 -4.87 -17.54 3.91
C ARG A 73 -4.54 -16.60 5.04
N ARG A 74 -4.95 -16.94 6.26
CA ARG A 74 -4.63 -16.16 7.46
C ARG A 74 -3.11 -16.02 7.67
N LYS A 75 -2.36 -17.12 7.50
CA LYS A 75 -0.89 -17.11 7.58
C LYS A 75 -0.26 -16.21 6.50
N GLY A 76 -0.80 -16.21 5.28
CA GLY A 76 -0.39 -15.30 4.21
C GLY A 76 -0.63 -13.83 4.56
N ALA A 77 -1.81 -13.51 5.09
CA ALA A 77 -2.17 -12.16 5.51
C ALA A 77 -1.27 -11.63 6.64
N TYR A 78 -0.94 -12.46 7.63
CA TYR A 78 0.06 -12.10 8.65
C TYR A 78 1.45 -11.86 8.07
N MET A 79 1.88 -12.66 7.10
CA MET A 79 3.15 -12.42 6.41
C MET A 79 3.12 -11.10 5.61
N SER A 80 1.98 -10.77 4.98
CA SER A 80 1.78 -9.50 4.30
C SER A 80 1.92 -8.31 5.26
N LEU A 81 1.33 -8.41 6.47
CA LEU A 81 1.49 -7.40 7.51
C LEU A 81 2.95 -7.27 7.99
N LYS A 82 3.69 -8.37 8.10
CA LYS A 82 5.13 -8.31 8.43
C LYS A 82 5.93 -7.58 7.34
N LEU A 83 5.65 -7.87 6.07
CA LEU A 83 6.26 -7.15 4.95
C LEU A 83 5.87 -5.67 4.94
N TYR A 84 4.64 -5.34 5.29
CA TYR A 84 4.21 -3.95 5.46
C TYR A 84 5.02 -3.23 6.55
N VAL A 85 5.24 -3.85 7.71
CA VAL A 85 6.10 -3.25 8.76
C VAL A 85 7.52 -3.02 8.25
N PHE A 86 8.10 -4.00 7.54
CA PHE A 86 9.40 -3.82 6.90
C PHE A 86 9.39 -2.66 5.88
N TRP A 87 8.34 -2.54 5.09
CA TRP A 87 8.15 -1.45 4.12
C TRP A 87 8.08 -0.07 4.80
N ILE A 88 7.37 0.06 5.92
CA ILE A 88 7.34 1.30 6.69
C ILE A 88 8.73 1.66 7.24
N VAL A 89 9.44 0.68 7.81
CA VAL A 89 10.82 0.89 8.28
C VAL A 89 11.71 1.35 7.13
N PHE A 90 11.58 0.73 5.96
CA PHE A 90 12.33 1.12 4.76
C PHE A 90 12.03 2.56 4.34
N ILE A 91 10.76 2.98 4.27
CA ILE A 91 10.39 4.37 3.93
C ILE A 91 10.99 5.35 4.94
N VAL A 92 10.76 5.12 6.24
CA VAL A 92 11.24 6.02 7.30
C VAL A 92 12.76 6.13 7.29
N PHE A 93 13.47 5.02 7.09
CA PHE A 93 14.92 5.03 7.05
C PHE A 93 15.46 5.83 5.85
N ASN A 94 14.84 5.69 4.67
CA ASN A 94 15.21 6.51 3.50
C ASN A 94 14.92 7.99 3.75
N SER A 95 13.76 8.34 4.33
CA SER A 95 13.44 9.73 4.67
C SER A 95 14.42 10.35 5.68
N ILE A 96 14.90 9.55 6.65
CA ILE A 96 15.94 10.00 7.59
C ILE A 96 17.26 10.23 6.85
N ILE A 97 17.67 9.32 5.96
CA ILE A 97 18.90 9.49 5.17
C ILE A 97 18.81 10.75 4.32
N GLU A 98 17.70 10.97 3.63
CA GLU A 98 17.47 12.14 2.79
C GLU A 98 17.55 13.45 3.62
N ALA A 99 16.88 13.48 4.77
CA ALA A 99 16.94 14.62 5.69
C ALA A 99 18.35 14.88 6.26
N LEU A 100 19.16 13.84 6.45
CA LEU A 100 20.56 13.96 6.91
C LEU A 100 21.53 14.28 5.78
N ALA A 101 21.23 13.85 4.55
CA ALA A 101 22.06 14.07 3.36
C ALA A 101 22.01 15.52 2.87
N GLY A 102 21.00 16.29 3.29
CA GLY A 102 20.98 17.74 3.17
C GLY A 102 20.91 18.23 1.73
N GLU A 103 19.69 18.24 1.19
CA GLU A 103 19.23 19.40 0.43
C GLU A 103 18.44 20.33 1.38
#